data_AF-A0A927ZES0-F1
#
_entry.id   AF-A0A927ZES0-F1
#
_cell.length_a   1.000
_cell.length_b   1.000
_cell.length_c   1.000
_cell.angle_alpha   90.00
_cell.angle_beta   90.00
_cell.angle_gamma   90.00
#
_symmetry.space_group_name_H-M   'P 1'
#
loop_
_entity.id
_entity.type
_entity.pdbx_description
1 polymer ?
#
loop_
_entity_poly.entity_id
_entity_poly.type
_entity_poly.pdbx_seq_one_letter_code
_entity_poly.pdbx_strand_id
1 'polypeptide(L)'
;MQLKDIMKPWNGEQIKAEGLDESADLFSLSLNPKELKKERIDIINEQGYKTGEIKKVIFEYFHGINTVELLSSTLDVLESGIVAIDINARIFFLNEMYSKILGVPIGKIIGRDMRKIEPDADILKALDSRKPMILEKKYIKTIDKYVSGHIYPIIIQNEFKGVVSIFGDATELVKLSREVERANQIVVDLRNQLDLNNQINHQNIIGKNPEYLNMLYQASIVAKTDAPVMIRGENGVGKEVIAKFIHRNSNRSDKPLITVNCAAIPENLIESELFGYEEGAFTGAKHGGRIGKFEMANGGTLFLDEIGDMPITMQTKLLRALQEKEIEKIGRQKSVPVDVRIITATNQPLEAMMEEKTFRKDLYYRINIVVLNIIPLRDRKEDLGLLADFFLKKYNEQYHKEVVFTTEVLESFLSYSWPGNVRELQNCIEYGVIMCQNNLFDKTLLNLKNRAEGETLPREAAPEKNTISFDGYTLRQAADMAEKIAIQDALKKSNYNKTKAMELLDVSRRTFYRKIRELNLKL
;
A
#
# COMPACT_ATOMS: atom_id res chain seq x y z
N MET A 1 -4.22 -61.80 4.18
CA MET A 1 -3.62 -62.33 5.42
C MET A 1 -3.48 -63.82 5.20
N GLN A 2 -2.28 -64.40 5.26
CA GLN A 2 -2.07 -65.80 4.89
C GLN A 2 -2.40 -66.73 6.06
N LEU A 3 -2.72 -68.00 5.78
CA LEU A 3 -3.01 -69.00 6.82
C LEU A 3 -1.85 -69.15 7.83
N LYS A 4 -0.60 -69.04 7.37
CA LYS A 4 0.58 -69.04 8.23
C LYS A 4 0.59 -67.93 9.30
N ASP A 5 -0.09 -66.81 9.05
CA ASP A 5 -0.11 -65.65 9.95
C ASP A 5 -1.00 -65.89 11.18
N ILE A 6 -1.91 -66.88 11.12
CA ILE A 6 -2.90 -67.15 12.16
C ILE A 6 -2.91 -68.61 12.65
N MET A 7 -2.08 -69.47 12.05
CA MET A 7 -1.97 -70.86 12.47
C MET A 7 -1.21 -71.01 13.78
N LYS A 8 -1.50 -72.09 14.51
CA LYS A 8 -0.61 -72.55 15.57
C LYS A 8 0.49 -73.41 14.93
N PRO A 9 1.77 -73.03 15.02
CA PRO A 9 2.85 -73.77 14.38
C PRO A 9 2.99 -75.18 14.96
N TRP A 10 3.33 -76.14 14.10
CA TRP A 10 3.59 -77.52 14.46
C TRP A 10 5.08 -77.70 14.80
N ASN A 11 5.37 -78.06 16.05
CA ASN A 11 6.73 -78.27 16.55
C ASN A 11 7.09 -79.76 16.72
N GLY A 12 6.29 -80.67 16.16
CA GLY A 12 6.54 -82.11 16.21
C GLY A 12 7.43 -82.59 15.06
N GLU A 13 7.65 -83.91 14.98
CA GLU A 13 8.36 -84.52 13.85
C GLU A 13 7.65 -84.23 12.52
N GLN A 14 8.41 -84.24 11.42
CA GLN A 14 7.88 -84.01 10.08
C GLN A 14 6.91 -85.13 9.69
N ILE A 15 5.63 -84.77 9.60
CA ILE A 15 4.55 -85.69 9.25
C ILE A 15 3.91 -85.18 7.97
N LYS A 16 3.75 -86.07 6.98
CA LYS A 16 2.90 -85.80 5.82
C LYS A 16 1.44 -85.82 6.26
N ALA A 17 0.72 -84.75 5.97
CA ALA A 17 -0.67 -84.59 6.33
C ALA A 17 -1.47 -84.08 5.11
N GLU A 18 -2.78 -84.36 5.09
CA GLU A 18 -3.70 -83.68 4.20
C GLU A 18 -4.23 -82.43 4.92
N GLY A 19 -3.98 -81.26 4.35
CA GLY A 19 -4.25 -79.98 4.98
C GLY A 19 -4.33 -78.82 3.99
N LEU A 20 -4.54 -77.61 4.50
CA LEU A 20 -4.57 -76.38 3.68
C LEU A 20 -3.16 -75.81 3.51
N ASP A 21 -2.87 -75.26 2.33
CA ASP A 21 -1.59 -74.62 2.05
C ASP A 21 -1.37 -73.39 2.94
N GLU A 22 -0.24 -73.32 3.62
CA GLU A 22 0.13 -72.22 4.51
C GLU A 22 0.20 -70.84 3.83
N SER A 23 0.42 -70.82 2.51
CA SER A 23 0.47 -69.62 1.69
C SER A 23 -0.90 -69.12 1.23
N ALA A 24 -1.97 -69.91 1.43
CA ALA A 24 -3.30 -69.55 0.98
C ALA A 24 -3.83 -68.32 1.73
N ASP A 25 -4.49 -67.42 0.99
CA ASP A 25 -5.09 -66.23 1.57
C ASP A 25 -6.41 -66.58 2.26
N LEU A 26 -6.48 -66.24 3.54
CA LEU A 26 -7.54 -66.62 4.46
C LEU A 26 -8.94 -66.26 3.95
N PHE A 27 -9.05 -65.14 3.23
CA PHE A 27 -10.31 -64.58 2.76
C PHE A 27 -10.75 -65.07 1.38
N SER A 28 -9.92 -65.89 0.70
CA SER A 28 -10.20 -66.41 -0.65
C SER A 28 -10.31 -67.93 -0.72
N LEU A 29 -10.23 -68.62 0.41
CA LEU A 29 -10.38 -70.07 0.49
C LEU A 29 -11.83 -70.48 0.16
N SER A 30 -12.00 -71.21 -0.94
CA SER A 30 -13.29 -71.72 -1.45
C SER A 30 -13.80 -72.99 -0.74
N LEU A 31 -13.16 -73.39 0.37
CA LEU A 31 -13.61 -74.53 1.16
C LEU A 31 -14.82 -74.20 2.02
N ASN A 32 -15.86 -75.04 1.93
CA ASN A 32 -17.02 -74.97 2.80
C ASN A 32 -16.66 -75.48 4.21
N PRO A 33 -16.66 -74.62 5.25
CA PRO A 33 -16.25 -75.03 6.61
C PRO A 33 -17.13 -76.14 7.21
N LYS A 34 -18.36 -76.30 6.70
CA LYS A 34 -19.33 -77.30 7.17
C LYS A 34 -18.97 -78.74 6.78
N GLU A 35 -18.14 -78.94 5.77
CA GLU A 35 -17.72 -80.28 5.30
C GLU A 35 -16.53 -80.86 6.08
N LEU A 36 -15.89 -80.03 6.92
CA LEU A 36 -14.75 -80.43 7.73
C LEU A 36 -15.19 -81.24 8.96
N LYS A 37 -14.84 -82.53 8.97
CA LYS A 37 -15.14 -83.47 10.07
C LYS A 37 -14.23 -83.32 11.30
N LYS A 38 -13.08 -82.64 11.19
CA LYS A 38 -12.09 -82.46 12.27
C LYS A 38 -12.26 -81.10 12.95
N GLU A 39 -12.06 -81.05 14.28
CA GLU A 39 -12.06 -79.79 15.06
C GLU A 39 -10.84 -78.90 14.79
N ARG A 40 -9.76 -79.49 14.25
CA ARG A 40 -8.56 -78.79 13.82
C ARG A 40 -8.24 -79.16 12.38
N ILE A 41 -7.85 -78.14 11.62
CA ILE A 41 -7.45 -78.26 10.23
C ILE A 41 -5.93 -78.19 10.22
N ASP A 42 -5.28 -79.21 9.67
CA ASP A 42 -3.84 -79.21 9.50
C ASP A 42 -3.47 -78.22 8.37
N ILE A 43 -2.39 -77.47 8.58
CA ILE A 43 -1.82 -76.56 7.59
C ILE A 43 -0.49 -77.16 7.14
N ILE A 44 -0.28 -77.18 5.82
CA ILE A 44 0.85 -77.83 5.17
C ILE A 44 1.63 -76.85 4.31
N ASN A 45 2.91 -77.12 4.10
CA ASN A 45 3.70 -76.44 3.08
C ASN A 45 3.49 -77.06 1.68
N GLU A 46 4.07 -76.45 0.65
CA GLU A 46 4.01 -76.92 -0.75
C GLU A 46 4.48 -78.37 -0.93
N GLN A 47 5.30 -78.89 0.00
CA GLN A 47 5.84 -80.26 -0.04
C GLN A 47 4.93 -81.28 0.66
N GLY A 48 3.79 -80.85 1.21
CA GLY A 48 2.79 -81.69 1.88
C GLY A 48 3.12 -82.05 3.34
N TYR A 49 4.10 -81.37 3.95
CA TYR A 49 4.43 -81.55 5.36
C TYR A 49 3.63 -80.61 6.24
N LYS A 50 3.13 -81.11 7.38
CA LYS A 50 2.40 -80.31 8.36
C LYS A 50 3.30 -79.22 8.96
N THR A 51 2.92 -77.97 8.77
CA THR A 51 3.60 -76.79 9.33
C THR A 51 2.79 -76.12 10.45
N GLY A 52 1.49 -76.38 10.54
CA GLY A 52 0.67 -75.87 11.62
C GLY A 52 -0.71 -76.51 11.72
N GLU A 53 -1.53 -75.97 12.61
CA GLU A 53 -2.94 -76.30 12.75
C GLU A 53 -3.77 -75.04 13.06
N ILE A 54 -4.99 -74.98 12.55
CA ILE A 54 -5.96 -73.94 12.87
C ILE A 54 -7.23 -74.55 13.47
N LYS A 55 -7.77 -73.94 14.53
CA LYS A 55 -9.06 -74.36 15.11
C LYS A 55 -10.17 -74.04 14.11
N LYS A 56 -11.08 -74.99 13.89
CA LYS A 56 -12.25 -74.83 13.01
C LYS A 56 -13.05 -73.56 13.31
N VAL A 57 -13.25 -73.21 14.59
CA VAL A 57 -13.98 -72.00 15.01
C VAL A 57 -13.32 -70.70 14.52
N ILE A 58 -11.98 -70.62 14.52
CA ILE A 58 -11.25 -69.44 14.03
C ILE A 58 -11.37 -69.36 12.51
N PHE A 59 -11.25 -70.50 11.83
CA PHE A 59 -11.44 -70.59 10.39
C PHE A 59 -12.86 -70.19 9.98
N GLU A 60 -13.90 -70.68 10.68
CA GLU A 60 -15.30 -70.30 10.47
C GLU A 60 -15.56 -68.81 10.71
N TYR A 61 -14.94 -68.23 11.74
CA TYR A 61 -15.05 -66.79 12.02
C TYR A 61 -14.54 -65.95 10.84
N PHE A 62 -13.34 -66.22 10.33
CA PHE A 62 -12.79 -65.46 9.21
C PHE A 62 -13.47 -65.75 7.87
N HIS A 63 -13.96 -66.98 7.67
CA HIS A 63 -14.73 -67.35 6.49
C HIS A 63 -16.15 -66.73 6.49
N GLY A 64 -16.73 -66.50 7.67
CA GLY A 64 -18.03 -65.85 7.84
C GLY A 64 -18.01 -64.33 7.72
N ILE A 65 -16.82 -63.70 7.70
CA ILE A 65 -16.68 -62.26 7.54
C ILE A 65 -16.74 -61.91 6.05
N ASN A 66 -17.75 -61.14 5.66
CA ASN A 66 -17.75 -60.46 4.37
C ASN A 66 -16.76 -59.28 4.42
N THR A 67 -15.47 -59.57 4.25
CA THR A 67 -14.38 -58.61 4.44
C THR A 67 -14.54 -57.38 3.55
N VAL A 68 -15.10 -57.53 2.36
CA VAL A 68 -15.33 -56.40 1.42
C VAL A 68 -16.38 -55.43 1.99
N GLU A 69 -17.49 -55.96 2.49
CA GLU A 69 -18.57 -55.16 3.07
C GLU A 69 -18.12 -54.46 4.35
N LEU A 70 -17.43 -55.19 5.24
CA LEU A 70 -16.91 -54.64 6.49
C LEU A 70 -15.89 -53.51 6.23
N LEU A 71 -14.94 -53.72 5.31
CA LEU A 71 -13.97 -52.68 4.96
C LEU A 71 -14.64 -51.46 4.33
N SER A 72 -15.62 -51.65 3.44
CA SER A 72 -16.38 -50.55 2.86
C SER A 72 -17.07 -49.72 3.96
N SER A 73 -17.78 -50.38 4.88
CA SER A 73 -18.45 -49.70 5.99
C SER A 73 -17.46 -48.95 6.91
N THR A 74 -16.27 -49.49 7.16
CA THR A 74 -15.26 -48.77 7.95
C THR A 74 -14.75 -47.51 7.25
N LEU A 75 -14.61 -47.54 5.93
CA LEU A 75 -14.19 -46.38 5.14
C LEU A 75 -15.28 -45.31 5.05
N ASP A 76 -16.55 -45.68 5.18
CA ASP A 76 -17.69 -44.75 5.19
C ASP A 76 -17.84 -43.98 6.52
N VAL A 77 -17.38 -44.56 7.63
CA VAL A 77 -17.39 -43.90 8.96
C VAL A 77 -16.35 -42.78 9.05
N LEU A 78 -15.33 -42.78 8.19
CA LEU A 78 -14.33 -41.73 8.17
C LEU A 78 -14.96 -40.40 7.69
N GLU A 79 -14.73 -39.31 8.42
CA GLU A 79 -15.09 -37.94 8.02
C GLU A 79 -14.19 -37.40 6.89
N SER A 80 -13.77 -38.27 5.99
CA SER A 80 -12.95 -37.95 4.82
C SER A 80 -13.54 -38.62 3.59
N GLY A 81 -13.65 -37.84 2.52
CA GLY A 81 -13.97 -38.34 1.20
C GLY A 81 -12.81 -39.15 0.65
N ILE A 82 -13.11 -40.35 0.17
CA ILE A 82 -12.14 -41.26 -0.43
C ILE A 82 -12.55 -41.51 -1.87
N VAL A 83 -11.60 -41.42 -2.78
CA VAL A 83 -11.78 -41.80 -4.19
C VAL A 83 -10.53 -42.51 -4.69
N ALA A 84 -10.70 -43.64 -5.36
CA ALA A 84 -9.60 -44.38 -5.96
C ALA A 84 -9.82 -44.58 -7.46
N ILE A 85 -8.73 -44.44 -8.21
CA ILE A 85 -8.70 -44.62 -9.66
C ILE A 85 -7.67 -45.67 -10.05
N ASP A 86 -7.96 -46.44 -11.10
CA ASP A 86 -7.05 -47.43 -11.65
C ASP A 86 -5.95 -46.79 -12.52
N ILE A 87 -5.05 -47.63 -13.07
CA ILE A 87 -4.00 -47.19 -14.01
C ILE A 87 -4.52 -46.49 -15.27
N ASN A 88 -5.78 -46.69 -15.63
CA ASN A 88 -6.44 -46.07 -16.78
C ASN A 88 -7.26 -44.82 -16.39
N ALA A 89 -7.10 -44.33 -15.15
CA ALA A 89 -7.85 -43.23 -14.55
C ALA A 89 -9.35 -43.49 -14.38
N ARG A 90 -9.80 -44.75 -14.37
CA ARG A 90 -11.20 -45.11 -14.09
C ARG A 90 -11.43 -45.20 -12.58
N ILE A 91 -12.50 -44.55 -12.12
CA ILE A 91 -12.88 -44.55 -10.71
C ILE A 91 -13.48 -45.91 -10.37
N PHE A 92 -12.82 -46.67 -9.49
CA PHE A 92 -13.29 -48.00 -9.09
C PHE A 92 -13.78 -48.05 -7.64
N PHE A 93 -13.47 -47.04 -6.84
CA PHE A 93 -13.94 -46.94 -5.47
C PHE A 93 -14.16 -45.49 -5.07
N LEU A 94 -15.22 -45.27 -4.29
CA LEU A 94 -15.47 -44.04 -3.56
C LEU A 94 -16.41 -44.31 -2.39
N ASN A 95 -16.19 -43.64 -1.27
CA ASN A 95 -17.00 -43.82 -0.05
C ASN A 95 -18.19 -42.84 -0.02
N GLU A 96 -19.15 -43.03 0.89
CA GLU A 96 -20.30 -42.12 1.04
C GLU A 96 -19.87 -40.68 1.33
N MET A 97 -18.79 -40.51 2.09
CA MET A 97 -18.31 -39.19 2.50
C MET A 97 -17.83 -38.37 1.30
N TYR A 98 -17.28 -39.00 0.27
CA TYR A 98 -16.97 -38.33 -1.00
C TYR A 98 -18.22 -37.65 -1.58
N SER A 99 -19.35 -38.36 -1.61
CA SER A 99 -20.62 -37.82 -2.09
C SER A 99 -21.18 -36.75 -1.16
N LYS A 100 -21.02 -36.85 0.16
CA LYS A 100 -21.47 -35.84 1.13
C LYS A 100 -20.65 -34.53 1.02
N ILE A 101 -19.33 -34.64 0.91
CA ILE A 101 -18.43 -33.47 0.79
C ILE A 101 -18.65 -32.77 -0.55
N LEU A 102 -18.68 -33.53 -1.65
CA LEU A 102 -18.75 -32.97 -3.00
C LEU A 102 -20.17 -32.79 -3.56
N GLY A 103 -21.19 -33.35 -2.91
CA GLY A 103 -22.58 -33.25 -3.37
C GLY A 103 -22.91 -34.02 -4.65
N VAL A 104 -22.06 -34.98 -5.06
CA VAL A 104 -22.29 -35.76 -6.29
C VAL A 104 -22.60 -37.23 -5.98
N PRO A 105 -23.72 -37.79 -6.50
CA PRO A 105 -24.09 -39.18 -6.26
C PRO A 105 -23.07 -40.19 -6.82
N ILE A 106 -22.75 -41.22 -6.04
CA ILE A 106 -21.82 -42.31 -6.38
C ILE A 106 -22.10 -42.90 -7.77
N GLY A 107 -23.36 -43.27 -8.04
CA GLY A 107 -23.77 -43.92 -9.28
C GLY A 107 -23.57 -43.07 -10.54
N LYS A 108 -23.37 -41.75 -10.43
CA LYS A 108 -23.05 -40.88 -11.57
C LYS A 108 -21.57 -40.88 -11.93
N ILE A 109 -20.69 -41.28 -11.01
CA ILE A 109 -19.24 -41.11 -11.12
C ILE A 109 -18.51 -42.44 -11.19
N ILE A 110 -18.97 -43.45 -10.45
CA ILE A 110 -18.32 -44.77 -10.40
C ILE A 110 -18.16 -45.37 -11.81
N GLY A 111 -17.00 -45.96 -12.09
CA GLY A 111 -16.63 -46.56 -13.37
C GLY A 111 -16.27 -45.57 -14.49
N ARG A 112 -16.49 -44.26 -14.29
CA ARG A 112 -16.13 -43.24 -15.28
C ARG A 112 -14.66 -42.84 -15.19
N ASP A 113 -14.18 -42.25 -16.27
CA ASP A 113 -12.83 -41.73 -16.39
C ASP A 113 -12.69 -40.37 -15.68
N MET A 114 -11.81 -40.29 -14.69
CA MET A 114 -11.56 -39.09 -13.89
C MET A 114 -11.15 -37.89 -14.75
N ARG A 115 -10.43 -38.13 -15.87
CA ARG A 115 -10.00 -37.07 -16.81
C ARG A 115 -11.17 -36.37 -17.49
N LYS A 116 -12.32 -37.03 -17.60
CA LYS A 116 -13.54 -36.44 -18.19
C LYS A 116 -14.38 -35.69 -17.16
N ILE A 117 -14.22 -36.00 -15.89
CA ILE A 117 -15.00 -35.41 -14.80
C ILE A 117 -14.30 -34.15 -14.30
N GLU A 118 -13.03 -34.28 -13.93
CA GLU A 118 -12.22 -33.17 -13.41
C GLU A 118 -10.81 -33.30 -14.00
N PRO A 119 -10.56 -32.73 -15.19
CA PRO A 119 -9.27 -32.81 -15.90
C PRO A 119 -8.09 -32.27 -15.07
N ASP A 120 -8.36 -31.31 -14.18
CA ASP A 120 -7.35 -30.61 -13.36
C ASP A 120 -7.17 -31.23 -11.96
N ALA A 121 -7.72 -32.43 -11.74
CA ALA A 121 -7.66 -33.10 -10.45
C ALA A 121 -6.23 -33.55 -10.11
N ASP A 122 -5.76 -33.22 -8.92
CA ASP A 122 -4.39 -33.55 -8.48
C ASP A 122 -4.16 -35.07 -8.35
N ILE A 123 -5.24 -35.86 -8.24
CA ILE A 123 -5.16 -37.33 -8.29
C ILE A 123 -4.59 -37.83 -9.64
N LEU A 124 -4.83 -37.12 -10.75
CA LEU A 124 -4.26 -37.46 -12.05
C LEU A 124 -2.75 -37.22 -12.08
N LYS A 125 -2.27 -36.14 -11.44
CA LYS A 125 -0.84 -35.88 -11.30
C LYS A 125 -0.15 -36.93 -10.44
N ALA A 126 -0.81 -37.41 -9.39
CA ALA A 126 -0.32 -38.50 -8.56
C ALA A 126 -0.31 -39.83 -9.34
N LEU A 127 -1.29 -40.06 -10.23
CA LEU A 127 -1.32 -41.23 -11.12
C LEU A 127 -0.11 -41.24 -12.07
N ASP A 128 0.21 -40.10 -12.67
CA ASP A 128 1.35 -39.97 -13.59
C ASP A 128 2.70 -40.09 -12.87
N SER A 129 2.84 -39.41 -11.73
CA SER A 129 4.10 -39.38 -10.97
C SER A 129 4.36 -40.63 -10.14
N ARG A 130 3.30 -41.40 -9.82
CA ARG A 130 3.32 -42.56 -8.92
C ARG A 130 3.90 -42.28 -7.53
N LYS A 131 3.87 -41.01 -7.11
CA LYS A 131 4.40 -40.56 -5.82
C LYS A 131 3.28 -40.07 -4.90
N PRO A 132 3.44 -40.20 -3.57
CA PRO A 132 2.55 -39.55 -2.62
C PRO A 132 2.50 -38.04 -2.84
N MET A 133 1.32 -37.44 -2.66
CA MET A 133 1.11 -36.00 -2.84
C MET A 133 0.23 -35.45 -1.71
N ILE A 134 0.47 -34.21 -1.33
CA ILE A 134 -0.38 -33.47 -0.39
C ILE A 134 -1.31 -32.59 -1.21
N LEU A 135 -2.60 -32.64 -0.87
CA LEU A 135 -3.64 -31.78 -1.41
C LEU A 135 -3.84 -30.62 -0.42
N GLU A 136 -3.23 -29.46 -0.67
CA GLU A 136 -3.35 -28.30 0.21
C GLU A 136 -4.39 -27.31 -0.32
N LYS A 137 -5.48 -27.09 0.42
CA LYS A 137 -6.47 -26.02 0.21
C LYS A 137 -6.92 -25.92 -1.27
N LYS A 138 -7.18 -27.06 -1.92
CA LYS A 138 -7.57 -27.09 -3.33
C LYS A 138 -9.00 -26.60 -3.47
N TYR A 139 -9.19 -25.56 -4.28
CA TYR A 139 -10.51 -25.05 -4.60
C TYR A 139 -11.15 -25.86 -5.73
N ILE A 140 -12.33 -26.44 -5.45
CA ILE A 140 -13.15 -27.16 -6.42
C ILE A 140 -14.24 -26.21 -6.90
N LYS A 141 -14.05 -25.68 -8.12
CA LYS A 141 -14.90 -24.63 -8.71
C LYS A 141 -16.34 -25.04 -8.89
N THR A 142 -16.60 -26.30 -9.22
CA THR A 142 -17.93 -26.82 -9.56
C THR A 142 -18.91 -26.78 -8.39
N ILE A 143 -18.40 -26.72 -7.16
CA ILE A 143 -19.20 -26.84 -5.93
C ILE A 143 -18.84 -25.78 -4.88
N ASP A 144 -17.98 -24.82 -5.23
CA ASP A 144 -17.52 -23.73 -4.35
C ASP A 144 -17.00 -24.20 -2.97
N LYS A 145 -16.10 -25.18 -2.98
CA LYS A 145 -15.50 -25.75 -1.76
C LYS A 145 -14.00 -25.84 -1.81
N TYR A 146 -13.37 -25.78 -0.64
CA TYR A 146 -11.96 -26.09 -0.46
C TYR A 146 -11.83 -27.48 0.13
N VAL A 147 -10.93 -28.28 -0.42
CA VAL A 147 -10.59 -29.60 0.13
C VAL A 147 -9.11 -29.67 0.44
N SER A 148 -8.77 -30.40 1.50
CA SER A 148 -7.39 -30.69 1.87
C SER A 148 -7.24 -32.18 2.21
N GLY A 149 -6.09 -32.76 1.93
CA GLY A 149 -5.90 -34.19 2.10
C GLY A 149 -4.59 -34.73 1.54
N HIS A 150 -4.58 -36.03 1.28
CA HIS A 150 -3.41 -36.75 0.78
C HIS A 150 -3.79 -37.71 -0.33
N ILE A 151 -2.86 -37.93 -1.26
CA ILE A 151 -3.00 -38.85 -2.37
C ILE A 151 -1.85 -39.86 -2.31
N TYR A 152 -2.17 -41.14 -2.38
CA TYR A 152 -1.21 -42.24 -2.27
C TYR A 152 -1.30 -43.21 -3.45
N PRO A 153 -0.16 -43.74 -3.93
CA PRO A 153 -0.16 -44.84 -4.89
C PRO A 153 -0.65 -46.14 -4.25
N ILE A 154 -1.45 -46.90 -4.99
CA ILE A 154 -1.92 -48.23 -4.61
C ILE A 154 -0.96 -49.25 -5.22
N ILE A 155 -0.24 -49.98 -4.38
CA ILE A 155 0.74 -50.99 -4.79
C ILE A 155 0.32 -52.33 -4.20
N ILE A 156 0.11 -53.33 -5.06
CA ILE A 156 -0.25 -54.70 -4.67
C ILE A 156 0.79 -55.64 -5.29
N GLN A 157 1.40 -56.52 -4.48
CA GLN A 157 2.45 -57.44 -4.94
C GLN A 157 3.56 -56.75 -5.74
N ASN A 158 3.99 -55.57 -5.27
CA ASN A 158 5.00 -54.72 -5.91
C ASN A 158 4.62 -54.16 -7.31
N GLU A 159 3.36 -54.27 -7.70
CA GLU A 159 2.82 -53.72 -8.93
C GLU A 159 1.91 -52.51 -8.64
N PHE A 160 2.08 -51.44 -9.40
CA PHE A 160 1.26 -50.24 -9.29
C PHE A 160 -0.13 -50.49 -9.90
N LYS A 161 -1.18 -50.34 -9.10
CA LYS A 161 -2.57 -50.61 -9.50
C LYS A 161 -3.43 -49.36 -9.65
N GLY A 162 -2.96 -48.21 -9.18
CA GLY A 162 -3.70 -46.96 -9.25
C GLY A 162 -3.31 -46.01 -8.13
N VAL A 163 -4.19 -45.06 -7.82
CA VAL A 163 -3.99 -44.08 -6.73
C VAL A 163 -5.29 -43.89 -5.95
N VAL A 164 -5.16 -43.56 -4.67
CA VAL A 164 -6.26 -43.21 -3.77
C VAL A 164 -6.05 -41.79 -3.24
N SER A 165 -7.10 -40.97 -3.29
CA SER A 165 -7.14 -39.66 -2.66
C SER A 165 -8.07 -39.71 -1.46
N ILE A 166 -7.60 -39.16 -0.33
CA ILE A 166 -8.33 -39.04 0.93
C ILE A 166 -8.33 -37.56 1.28
N PHE A 167 -9.51 -36.93 1.39
CA PHE A 167 -9.63 -35.49 1.62
C PHE A 167 -10.81 -35.13 2.53
N GLY A 168 -10.67 -34.04 3.27
CA GLY A 168 -11.75 -33.43 4.06
C GLY A 168 -12.20 -32.09 3.48
N ASP A 169 -13.38 -31.63 3.91
CA ASP A 169 -13.84 -30.26 3.64
C ASP A 169 -13.01 -29.27 4.48
N ALA A 170 -12.28 -28.39 3.80
CA ALA A 170 -11.44 -27.36 4.42
C ALA A 170 -12.03 -25.96 4.24
N THR A 171 -13.29 -25.85 3.79
CA THR A 171 -13.91 -24.56 3.43
C THR A 171 -14.00 -23.62 4.62
N GLU A 172 -14.48 -24.10 5.78
CA GLU A 172 -14.60 -23.29 6.99
C GLU A 172 -13.23 -22.85 7.52
N LEU A 173 -12.26 -23.76 7.54
CA LEU A 173 -10.88 -23.47 7.93
C LEU A 173 -10.25 -22.39 7.03
N VAL A 174 -10.45 -22.46 5.71
CA VAL A 174 -9.94 -21.44 4.78
C VAL A 174 -10.64 -20.10 4.98
N LYS A 175 -11.96 -20.08 5.24
CA LYS A 175 -12.70 -18.85 5.54
C LYS A 175 -12.21 -18.19 6.83
N LEU A 176 -12.11 -18.95 7.92
CA LEU A 176 -11.58 -18.49 9.21
C LEU A 176 -10.14 -17.97 9.07
N SER A 177 -9.28 -18.70 8.36
CA SER A 177 -7.90 -18.26 8.09
C SER A 177 -7.85 -16.89 7.42
N ARG A 178 -8.73 -16.63 6.43
CA ARG A 178 -8.80 -15.33 5.75
C ARG A 178 -9.34 -14.22 6.65
N GLU A 179 -10.30 -14.53 7.52
CA GLU A 179 -10.82 -13.55 8.49
C GLU A 179 -9.76 -13.16 9.51
N VAL A 180 -8.99 -14.13 10.02
CA VAL A 180 -7.86 -13.89 10.92
C VAL A 180 -6.77 -13.04 10.24
N GLU A 181 -6.42 -13.32 8.98
CA GLU A 181 -5.47 -12.49 8.22
C GLU A 181 -5.95 -11.05 8.09
N ARG A 182 -7.23 -10.84 7.76
CA ARG A 182 -7.82 -9.49 7.67
C ARG A 182 -7.82 -8.77 9.02
N ALA A 183 -8.21 -9.45 10.10
CA ALA A 183 -8.20 -8.87 11.44
C ALA A 183 -6.77 -8.47 11.86
N ASN A 184 -5.78 -9.32 11.60
CA ASN A 184 -4.38 -9.01 11.87
C ASN A 184 -3.89 -7.80 11.07
N GLN A 185 -4.28 -7.68 9.79
CA GLN A 185 -3.94 -6.52 8.97
C GLN A 185 -4.51 -5.22 9.56
N ILE A 186 -5.79 -5.23 9.97
CA ILE A 186 -6.43 -4.08 10.61
C ILE A 186 -5.70 -3.69 11.89
N VAL A 187 -5.31 -4.67 12.72
CA VAL A 187 -4.55 -4.40 13.95
C VAL A 187 -3.20 -3.75 13.65
N VAL A 188 -2.49 -4.21 12.62
CA VAL A 188 -1.22 -3.61 12.19
C VAL A 188 -1.42 -2.17 11.71
N ASP A 189 -2.44 -1.93 10.89
CA ASP A 189 -2.73 -0.60 10.36
C ASP A 189 -3.09 0.40 11.47
N LEU A 190 -3.92 -0.03 12.43
CA LEU A 190 -4.27 0.78 13.61
C LEU A 190 -3.05 1.12 14.46
N ARG A 191 -2.15 0.15 14.70
CA ARG A 191 -0.90 0.40 15.43
C ARG A 191 -0.04 1.43 14.72
N ASN A 192 0.13 1.30 13.41
CA ASN A 192 0.91 2.25 12.62
C ASN A 192 0.33 3.67 12.67
N GLN A 193 -1.01 3.81 12.66
CA GLN A 193 -1.67 5.11 12.81
C GLN A 193 -1.45 5.71 14.20
N LEU A 194 -1.53 4.90 15.25
CA LEU A 194 -1.26 5.36 16.62
C LEU A 194 0.20 5.81 16.79
N ASP A 195 1.15 5.05 16.27
CA ASP A 195 2.57 5.40 16.30
C ASP A 195 2.83 6.70 15.54
N LEU A 196 2.23 6.85 14.34
CA LEU A 196 2.33 8.08 13.57
C LEU A 196 1.76 9.29 14.35
N ASN A 197 0.58 9.15 14.96
CA ASN A 197 -0.03 10.21 15.76
C ASN A 197 0.85 10.60 16.95
N ASN A 198 1.46 9.64 17.64
CA ASN A 198 2.40 9.91 18.72
C ASN A 198 3.63 10.68 18.22
N GLN A 199 4.20 10.28 17.08
CA GLN A 199 5.34 10.98 16.46
C GLN A 199 4.99 12.40 16.05
N ILE A 200 3.81 12.61 15.46
CA ILE A 200 3.30 13.93 15.06
C ILE A 200 3.16 14.84 16.28
N ASN A 201 2.49 14.34 17.33
CA ASN A 201 2.24 15.11 18.56
C ASN A 201 3.53 15.47 19.29
N HIS A 202 4.48 14.54 19.42
CA HIS A 202 5.77 14.79 20.06
C HIS A 202 6.62 15.83 19.30
N GLN A 203 6.39 16.00 18.01
CA GLN A 203 7.17 16.89 17.16
C GLN A 203 6.45 18.18 16.80
N ASN A 204 5.27 18.44 17.40
CA ASN A 204 4.42 19.60 17.13
C ASN A 204 4.11 19.81 15.63
N ILE A 205 3.92 18.72 14.89
CA ILE A 205 3.48 18.79 13.49
C ILE A 205 1.97 18.98 13.48
N ILE A 206 1.50 19.96 12.72
CA ILE A 206 0.09 20.38 12.72
C ILE A 206 -0.51 20.05 11.36
N GLY A 207 -1.56 19.23 11.38
CA GLY A 207 -2.38 18.93 10.22
C GLY A 207 -3.41 17.85 10.51
N LYS A 208 -4.54 17.92 9.82
CA LYS A 208 -5.63 16.94 9.80
C LYS A 208 -6.06 16.57 8.39
N ASN A 209 -5.62 17.30 7.37
CA ASN A 209 -5.93 16.99 5.98
C ASN A 209 -5.44 15.56 5.61
N PRO A 210 -6.29 14.70 5.03
CA PRO A 210 -5.94 13.30 4.74
C PRO A 210 -4.73 13.12 3.82
N GLU A 211 -4.55 14.00 2.83
CA GLU A 211 -3.42 13.92 1.89
C GLU A 211 -2.10 14.31 2.59
N TYR A 212 -2.13 15.34 3.45
CA TYR A 212 -0.99 15.69 4.28
C TYR A 212 -0.62 14.57 5.27
N LEU A 213 -1.63 13.94 5.91
CA LEU A 213 -1.41 12.79 6.80
C LEU A 213 -0.86 11.58 6.07
N ASN A 214 -1.32 11.31 4.84
CA ASN A 214 -0.77 10.24 4.03
C ASN A 214 0.70 10.51 3.65
N MET A 215 1.06 11.76 3.32
CA MET A 215 2.46 12.13 3.09
C MET A 215 3.32 11.92 4.35
N LEU A 216 2.82 12.29 5.53
CA LEU A 216 3.52 12.02 6.80
C LEU A 216 3.68 10.52 7.09
N TYR A 217 2.68 9.72 6.73
CA TYR A 217 2.77 8.25 6.81
C TYR A 217 3.85 7.69 5.89
N GLN A 218 3.92 8.15 4.64
CA GLN A 218 5.02 7.77 3.73
C GLN A 218 6.37 8.22 4.28
N ALA A 219 6.45 9.43 4.84
CA ALA A 219 7.65 9.95 5.48
C ALA A 219 8.10 9.08 6.67
N SER A 220 7.18 8.54 7.47
CA SER A 220 7.51 7.69 8.62
C SER A 220 7.99 6.30 8.22
N ILE A 221 7.46 5.73 7.12
CA ILE A 221 7.97 4.48 6.54
C ILE A 221 9.41 4.66 6.07
N VAL A 222 9.64 5.71 5.27
CA VAL A 222 10.96 5.99 4.67
C VAL A 222 11.99 6.45 5.69
N ALA A 223 11.56 7.07 6.79
CA ALA A 223 12.44 7.41 7.90
C ALA A 223 13.23 6.20 8.41
N LYS A 224 12.64 5.00 8.45
CA LYS A 224 13.28 3.75 8.90
C LYS A 224 14.37 3.21 7.95
N THR A 225 14.56 3.82 6.79
CA THR A 225 15.54 3.42 5.77
C THR A 225 16.61 4.50 5.56
N ASP A 226 17.72 4.16 4.91
CA ASP A 226 18.76 5.11 4.48
C ASP A 226 18.56 5.64 3.05
N ALA A 227 17.38 5.41 2.44
CA ALA A 227 17.09 5.88 1.09
C ALA A 227 17.11 7.42 1.01
N PRO A 228 17.70 8.01 -0.06
CA PRO A 228 17.53 9.42 -0.40
C PRO A 228 16.07 9.81 -0.55
N VAL A 229 15.71 10.95 0.01
CA VAL A 229 14.33 11.48 -0.04
C VAL A 229 14.35 12.87 -0.64
N MET A 230 13.44 13.12 -1.59
CA MET A 230 13.19 14.44 -2.14
C MET A 230 11.84 14.95 -1.68
N ILE A 231 11.84 16.13 -1.05
CA ILE A 231 10.65 16.82 -0.58
C ILE A 231 10.30 17.92 -1.59
N ARG A 232 9.15 17.78 -2.25
CA ARG A 232 8.63 18.79 -3.17
C ARG A 232 7.52 19.60 -2.52
N GLY A 233 7.46 20.88 -2.86
CA GLY A 233 6.38 21.75 -2.44
C GLY A 233 6.74 23.21 -2.61
N GLU A 234 5.72 24.06 -2.60
CA GLU A 234 5.88 25.50 -2.73
C GLU A 234 6.70 26.12 -1.59
N ASN A 235 7.07 27.38 -1.77
CA ASN A 235 7.76 28.12 -0.74
C ASN A 235 6.86 28.31 0.49
N GLY A 236 7.42 28.09 1.68
CA GLY A 236 6.71 28.30 2.93
C GLY A 236 5.75 27.19 3.37
N VAL A 237 5.70 26.02 2.69
CA VAL A 237 4.83 24.89 3.10
C VAL A 237 5.35 24.08 4.30
N GLY A 238 6.62 24.27 4.69
CA GLY A 238 7.25 23.57 5.82
C GLY A 238 8.16 22.39 5.44
N LYS A 239 8.86 22.45 4.29
CA LYS A 239 9.79 21.39 3.82
C LYS A 239 10.83 21.00 4.89
N GLU A 240 11.39 21.98 5.60
CA GLU A 240 12.35 21.75 6.70
C GLU A 240 11.75 20.97 7.89
N VAL A 241 10.47 21.20 8.21
CA VAL A 241 9.76 20.48 9.29
C VAL A 241 9.67 18.99 8.93
N ILE A 242 9.37 18.68 7.67
CA ILE A 242 9.32 17.30 7.17
C ILE A 242 10.70 16.65 7.14
N ALA A 243 11.76 17.38 6.75
CA ALA A 243 13.12 16.87 6.82
C ALA A 243 13.54 16.50 8.25
N LYS A 244 13.22 17.38 9.22
CA LYS A 244 13.42 17.11 10.66
C LYS A 244 12.61 15.92 11.14
N PHE A 245 11.37 15.77 10.68
CA PHE A 245 10.52 14.63 10.99
C PHE A 245 11.14 13.31 10.52
N ILE A 246 11.60 13.25 9.27
CA ILE A 246 12.23 12.05 8.71
C ILE A 246 13.49 11.69 9.51
N HIS A 247 14.34 12.67 9.81
CA HIS A 247 15.56 12.44 10.58
C HIS A 247 15.28 11.91 11.99
N ARG A 248 14.35 12.54 12.73
CA ARG A 248 13.99 12.15 14.10
C ARG A 248 13.37 10.76 14.21
N ASN A 249 12.70 10.29 13.15
CA ASN A 249 12.09 8.96 13.09
C ASN A 249 12.98 7.92 12.40
N SER A 250 14.25 8.24 12.16
CA SER A 250 15.20 7.35 11.50
C SER A 250 16.11 6.61 12.47
N ASN A 251 16.82 5.60 11.95
CA ASN A 251 17.89 4.92 12.70
C ASN A 251 19.09 5.84 13.02
N ARG A 252 19.11 7.08 12.49
CA ARG A 252 20.14 8.09 12.71
C ARG A 252 19.63 9.26 13.56
N SER A 253 18.55 9.09 14.33
CA SER A 253 17.93 10.16 15.12
C SER A 253 18.82 10.72 16.23
N ASP A 254 19.82 9.95 16.69
CA ASP A 254 20.84 10.35 17.67
C ASP A 254 22.06 11.03 17.02
N LYS A 255 22.12 11.07 15.69
CA LYS A 255 23.23 11.59 14.89
C LYS A 255 22.98 13.02 14.44
N PRO A 256 24.01 13.77 13.98
CA PRO A 256 23.79 15.14 13.53
C PRO A 256 22.86 15.24 12.33
N LEU A 257 21.98 16.22 12.35
CA LEU A 257 21.26 16.74 11.19
C LEU A 257 21.89 18.06 10.77
N ILE A 258 22.58 18.06 9.64
CA ILE A 258 23.17 19.28 9.06
C ILE A 258 22.23 19.81 7.99
N THR A 259 21.82 21.06 8.10
CA THR A 259 20.93 21.72 7.14
C THR A 259 21.70 22.74 6.32
N VAL A 260 21.50 22.73 5.00
CA VAL A 260 22.12 23.66 4.06
C VAL A 260 21.04 24.18 3.12
N ASN A 261 20.91 25.50 3.02
CA ASN A 261 20.07 26.14 2.00
C ASN A 261 20.98 26.55 0.85
N CYS A 262 20.80 25.92 -0.31
CA CYS A 262 21.64 26.15 -1.48
C CYS A 262 21.46 27.54 -2.08
N ALA A 263 20.26 28.12 -2.01
CA ALA A 263 19.96 29.47 -2.49
C ALA A 263 20.60 30.57 -1.62
N ALA A 264 20.87 30.28 -0.34
CA ALA A 264 21.42 31.27 0.60
C ALA A 264 22.95 31.41 0.51
N ILE A 265 23.65 30.47 -0.15
CA ILE A 265 25.11 30.46 -0.22
C ILE A 265 25.55 31.01 -1.59
N PRO A 266 26.42 32.03 -1.62
CA PRO A 266 27.00 32.51 -2.88
C PRO A 266 27.66 31.38 -3.67
N GLU A 267 27.49 31.37 -5.00
CA GLU A 267 28.02 30.34 -5.89
C GLU A 267 29.53 30.12 -5.73
N ASN A 268 30.30 31.18 -5.49
CA ASN A 268 31.74 31.08 -5.27
C ASN A 268 32.16 30.49 -3.91
N LEU A 269 31.23 30.39 -2.95
CA LEU A 269 31.50 29.88 -1.60
C LEU A 269 30.90 28.51 -1.34
N ILE A 270 29.89 28.10 -2.11
CA ILE A 270 29.14 26.86 -1.89
C ILE A 270 30.05 25.62 -1.85
N GLU A 271 31.10 25.57 -2.67
CA GLU A 271 32.05 24.48 -2.69
C GLU A 271 32.79 24.36 -1.35
N SER A 272 33.29 25.48 -0.85
CA SER A 272 34.06 25.56 0.39
C SER A 272 33.20 25.30 1.62
N GLU A 273 31.92 25.65 1.58
CA GLU A 273 30.96 25.34 2.63
C GLU A 273 30.62 23.85 2.63
N LEU A 274 30.27 23.27 1.47
CA LEU A 274 29.83 21.88 1.38
C LEU A 274 30.97 20.88 1.65
N PHE A 275 32.11 21.06 1.00
CA PHE A 275 33.19 20.07 0.98
C PHE A 275 34.39 20.43 1.86
N GLY A 276 34.48 21.70 2.31
CA GLY A 276 35.61 22.16 3.12
C GLY A 276 36.87 22.40 2.29
N TYR A 277 37.90 22.92 2.95
CA TYR A 277 39.19 23.23 2.34
C TYR A 277 40.35 22.96 3.30
N GLU A 278 41.50 22.60 2.74
CA GLU A 278 42.75 22.52 3.50
C GLU A 278 43.44 23.88 3.59
N GLU A 279 44.37 23.99 4.53
CA GLU A 279 45.20 25.18 4.65
C GLU A 279 45.95 25.47 3.34
N GLY A 280 45.99 26.73 2.93
CA GLY A 280 46.68 27.16 1.70
C GLY A 280 45.94 26.88 0.39
N ALA A 281 44.68 26.41 0.45
CA ALA A 281 43.89 26.12 -0.75
C ALA A 281 43.63 27.34 -1.66
N PHE A 282 43.52 28.55 -1.10
CA PHE A 282 43.36 29.81 -1.82
C PHE A 282 43.81 31.01 -0.98
N THR A 283 43.95 32.19 -1.60
CA THR A 283 44.32 33.44 -0.92
C THR A 283 43.25 33.85 0.10
N GLY A 284 43.60 33.81 1.40
CA GLY A 284 42.66 34.07 2.50
C GLY A 284 42.10 32.82 3.19
N ALA A 285 42.57 31.62 2.83
CA ALA A 285 42.24 30.40 3.58
C ALA A 285 42.70 30.51 5.05
N LYS A 286 41.82 30.11 5.99
CA LYS A 286 42.16 30.09 7.42
C LYS A 286 43.29 29.08 7.69
N HIS A 287 44.18 29.44 8.61
CA HIS A 287 45.19 28.54 9.16
C HIS A 287 44.48 27.32 9.81
N GLY A 288 44.88 26.10 9.45
CA GLY A 288 44.20 24.86 9.85
C GLY A 288 43.01 24.42 8.97
N GLY A 289 42.67 25.15 7.90
CA GLY A 289 41.60 24.78 6.97
C GLY A 289 40.18 24.94 7.54
N ARG A 290 39.18 24.36 6.86
CA ARG A 290 37.77 24.34 7.31
C ARG A 290 37.09 23.03 6.94
N ILE A 291 36.38 22.45 7.90
CA ILE A 291 35.57 21.24 7.72
C ILE A 291 34.31 21.58 6.92
N GLY A 292 33.99 20.75 5.91
CA GLY A 292 32.79 20.90 5.09
C GLY A 292 31.52 20.37 5.76
N LYS A 293 30.35 20.81 5.28
CA LYS A 293 29.05 20.32 5.76
C LYS A 293 28.88 18.80 5.59
N PHE A 294 29.47 18.20 4.55
CA PHE A 294 29.46 16.74 4.37
C PHE A 294 30.18 16.00 5.50
N GLU A 295 31.36 16.46 5.89
CA GLU A 295 32.10 15.86 7.03
C GLU A 295 31.36 16.08 8.35
N MET A 296 30.78 17.27 8.55
CA MET A 296 29.96 17.56 9.74
C MET A 296 28.75 16.63 9.85
N ALA A 297 28.22 16.17 8.72
CA ALA A 297 27.07 15.27 8.64
C ALA A 297 27.45 13.78 8.65
N ASN A 298 28.74 13.44 8.77
CA ASN A 298 29.20 12.06 8.69
C ASN A 298 28.56 11.18 9.78
N GLY A 299 28.05 10.02 9.39
CA GLY A 299 27.25 9.12 10.22
C GLY A 299 25.81 9.62 10.48
N GLY A 300 25.47 10.83 10.05
CA GLY A 300 24.19 11.49 10.28
C GLY A 300 23.39 11.72 9.00
N THR A 301 22.70 12.86 8.93
CA THR A 301 21.85 13.27 7.81
C THR A 301 22.21 14.68 7.34
N LEU A 302 22.29 14.87 6.02
CA LEU A 302 22.45 16.17 5.38
C LEU A 302 21.16 16.53 4.65
N PHE A 303 20.55 17.64 5.06
CA PHE A 303 19.38 18.23 4.41
C PHE A 303 19.82 19.36 3.50
N LEU A 304 19.53 19.23 2.20
CA LEU A 304 19.80 20.22 1.16
C LEU A 304 18.50 20.88 0.72
N ASP A 305 18.24 22.08 1.21
CA ASP A 305 17.07 22.89 0.82
C ASP A 305 17.37 23.70 -0.44
N GLU A 306 16.35 23.85 -1.28
CA GLU A 306 16.42 24.44 -2.62
C GLU A 306 17.54 23.86 -3.50
N ILE A 307 17.58 22.53 -3.64
CA ILE A 307 18.58 21.82 -4.44
C ILE A 307 18.60 22.25 -5.93
N GLY A 308 17.49 22.79 -6.43
CA GLY A 308 17.39 23.36 -7.79
C GLY A 308 18.35 24.54 -8.01
N ASP A 309 18.63 25.33 -6.98
CA ASP A 309 19.54 26.48 -7.05
C ASP A 309 21.02 26.08 -6.96
N MET A 310 21.34 24.79 -6.92
CA MET A 310 22.73 24.32 -6.89
C MET A 310 23.41 24.47 -8.25
N PRO A 311 24.58 25.15 -8.33
CA PRO A 311 25.34 25.28 -9.57
C PRO A 311 25.72 23.93 -10.20
N ILE A 312 25.73 23.87 -11.53
CA ILE A 312 25.98 22.63 -12.30
C ILE A 312 27.32 21.95 -11.96
N THR A 313 28.34 22.75 -11.64
CA THR A 313 29.66 22.28 -11.22
C THR A 313 29.59 21.52 -9.89
N MET A 314 28.76 21.99 -8.97
CA MET A 314 28.55 21.39 -7.65
C MET A 314 27.69 20.13 -7.72
N GLN A 315 26.73 20.08 -8.63
CA GLN A 315 25.93 18.88 -8.87
C GLN A 315 26.80 17.67 -9.22
N THR A 316 27.91 17.89 -9.95
CA THR A 316 28.87 16.84 -10.29
C THR A 316 29.62 16.31 -9.05
N LYS A 317 30.02 17.20 -8.14
CA LYS A 317 30.69 16.80 -6.88
C LYS A 317 29.73 16.12 -5.91
N LEU A 318 28.49 16.62 -5.83
CA LEU A 318 27.43 16.00 -5.04
C LEU A 318 27.14 14.57 -5.53
N LEU A 319 27.07 14.36 -6.85
CA LEU A 319 26.88 13.04 -7.43
C LEU A 319 27.99 12.07 -7.01
N ARG A 320 29.27 12.49 -7.06
CA ARG A 320 30.40 11.69 -6.59
C ARG A 320 30.26 11.34 -5.11
N ALA A 321 29.95 12.32 -4.26
CA ALA A 321 29.71 12.09 -2.84
C ALA A 321 28.61 11.05 -2.56
N LEU A 322 27.54 11.07 -3.37
CA LEU A 322 26.41 10.14 -3.29
C LEU A 322 26.72 8.73 -3.83
N GLN A 323 27.60 8.60 -4.81
CA GLN A 323 27.92 7.33 -5.47
C GLN A 323 29.08 6.62 -4.79
N GLU A 324 30.19 7.33 -4.59
CA GLU A 324 31.45 6.80 -4.09
C GLU A 324 31.52 6.81 -2.57
N LYS A 325 30.62 7.54 -1.89
CA LYS A 325 30.65 7.77 -0.43
C LYS A 325 31.97 8.38 0.04
N GLU A 326 32.56 9.24 -0.80
CA GLU A 326 33.79 9.96 -0.51
C GLU A 326 33.67 11.41 -1.00
N ILE A 327 34.38 12.32 -0.33
CA ILE A 327 34.46 13.73 -0.73
C ILE A 327 35.91 14.18 -0.90
N GLU A 328 36.11 15.18 -1.75
CA GLU A 328 37.40 15.84 -1.96
C GLU A 328 37.35 17.28 -1.43
N LYS A 329 38.29 17.63 -0.55
CA LYS A 329 38.46 19.01 -0.07
C LYS A 329 39.12 19.88 -1.13
N ILE A 330 38.80 21.16 -1.12
CA ILE A 330 39.51 22.13 -1.96
C ILE A 330 41.00 22.15 -1.55
N GLY A 331 41.89 21.97 -2.53
CA GLY A 331 43.34 21.95 -2.34
C GLY A 331 43.91 20.61 -1.88
N ARG A 332 43.09 19.57 -1.68
CA ARG A 332 43.53 18.24 -1.24
C ARG A 332 43.23 17.18 -2.32
N GLN A 333 44.23 16.38 -2.69
CA GLN A 333 44.05 15.27 -3.64
C GLN A 333 43.49 13.99 -3.00
N LYS A 334 43.54 13.85 -1.68
CA LYS A 334 43.11 12.64 -0.99
C LYS A 334 41.63 12.73 -0.60
N SER A 335 40.84 11.77 -1.07
CA SER A 335 39.44 11.61 -0.72
C SER A 335 39.24 11.28 0.76
N VAL A 336 38.12 11.73 1.31
CA VAL A 336 37.67 11.47 2.68
C VAL A 336 36.37 10.65 2.62
N PRO A 337 36.33 9.42 3.17
CA PRO A 337 35.11 8.62 3.19
C PRO A 337 34.07 9.24 4.12
N VAL A 338 32.82 9.28 3.66
CA VAL A 338 31.68 9.83 4.39
C VAL A 338 30.45 8.93 4.25
N ASP A 339 29.75 8.68 5.34
CA ASP A 339 28.46 7.97 5.36
C ASP A 339 27.35 8.93 5.75
N VAL A 340 26.72 9.55 4.76
CA VAL A 340 25.71 10.60 4.96
C VAL A 340 24.40 10.21 4.29
N ARG A 341 23.31 10.21 5.06
CA ARG A 341 21.96 10.13 4.50
C ARG A 341 21.58 11.49 3.90
N ILE A 342 21.08 11.49 2.67
CA ILE A 342 20.66 12.73 1.99
C ILE A 342 19.14 12.90 2.01
N ILE A 343 18.70 14.10 2.38
CA ILE A 343 17.34 14.58 2.18
C ILE A 343 17.45 15.86 1.35
N THR A 344 16.74 15.97 0.23
CA THR A 344 16.71 17.17 -0.61
C THR A 344 15.33 17.81 -0.57
N ALA A 345 15.26 19.11 -0.80
CA ALA A 345 14.01 19.83 -0.98
C ALA A 345 14.09 20.83 -2.13
N THR A 346 12.99 21.04 -2.84
CA THR A 346 12.89 22.09 -3.88
C THR A 346 11.44 22.44 -4.19
N ASN A 347 11.22 23.69 -4.62
CA ASN A 347 9.98 24.12 -5.28
C ASN A 347 10.09 24.13 -6.83
N GLN A 348 11.28 23.96 -7.40
CA GLN A 348 11.53 24.10 -8.83
C GLN A 348 11.20 22.82 -9.61
N PRO A 349 10.76 22.93 -10.87
CA PRO A 349 10.48 21.79 -11.74
C PRO A 349 11.79 21.20 -12.29
N LEU A 350 12.45 20.33 -11.51
CA LEU A 350 13.73 19.72 -11.90
C LEU A 350 13.67 18.99 -13.25
N GLU A 351 12.52 18.45 -13.63
CA GLU A 351 12.29 17.83 -14.94
C GLU A 351 12.52 18.78 -16.10
N ALA A 352 11.97 20.00 -16.03
CA ALA A 352 12.18 21.03 -17.05
C ALA A 352 13.64 21.50 -17.05
N MET A 353 14.25 21.67 -15.88
CA MET A 353 15.66 22.07 -15.74
C MET A 353 16.63 21.04 -16.35
N MET A 354 16.26 19.74 -16.35
CA MET A 354 17.03 18.70 -17.04
C MET A 354 16.95 18.82 -18.57
N GLU A 355 15.85 19.33 -19.12
CA GLU A 355 15.70 19.61 -20.55
C GLU A 355 16.53 20.84 -20.94
N GLU A 356 16.54 21.86 -20.08
CA GLU A 356 17.34 23.09 -20.22
C GLU A 356 18.84 22.90 -19.91
N LYS A 357 19.23 21.70 -19.46
CA LYS A 357 20.61 21.34 -19.04
C LYS A 357 21.15 22.17 -17.86
N THR A 358 20.27 22.77 -17.07
CA THR A 358 20.62 23.47 -15.83
C THR A 358 20.64 22.52 -14.62
N PHE A 359 20.03 21.34 -14.75
CA PHE A 359 20.12 20.25 -13.77
C PHE A 359 20.56 18.93 -14.41
N ARG A 360 21.43 18.17 -13.75
CA ARG A 360 21.94 16.90 -14.31
C ARG A 360 20.97 15.73 -14.09
N LYS A 361 20.75 14.97 -15.17
CA LYS A 361 19.90 13.76 -15.16
C LYS A 361 20.42 12.66 -14.23
N ASP A 362 21.73 12.46 -14.17
CA ASP A 362 22.36 11.43 -13.34
C ASP A 362 22.20 11.71 -11.83
N LEU A 363 22.36 12.97 -11.41
CA LEU A 363 22.07 13.42 -10.04
C LEU A 363 20.60 13.24 -9.70
N TYR A 364 19.70 13.66 -10.60
CA TYR A 364 18.26 13.55 -10.40
C TYR A 364 17.84 12.13 -10.02
N TYR A 365 18.21 11.12 -10.82
CA TYR A 365 17.85 9.73 -10.52
C TYR A 365 18.48 9.18 -9.23
N ARG A 366 19.59 9.77 -8.76
CA ARG A 366 20.23 9.35 -7.50
C ARG A 366 19.55 9.92 -6.26
N ILE A 367 19.00 11.14 -6.34
CA ILE A 367 18.29 11.78 -5.21
C ILE A 367 16.78 11.51 -5.23
N ASN A 368 16.22 11.20 -6.40
CA ASN A 368 14.79 10.99 -6.63
C ASN A 368 14.36 9.53 -6.40
N ILE A 369 14.73 8.93 -5.25
CA ILE A 369 14.32 7.55 -4.94
C ILE A 369 12.93 7.53 -4.32
N VAL A 370 12.69 8.38 -3.32
CA VAL A 370 11.35 8.63 -2.78
C VAL A 370 11.02 10.11 -2.88
N VAL A 371 9.84 10.41 -3.42
CA VAL A 371 9.30 11.78 -3.50
C VAL A 371 8.18 11.95 -2.49
N LEU A 372 8.28 12.98 -1.67
CA LEU A 372 7.23 13.42 -0.77
C LEU A 372 6.74 14.79 -1.23
N ASN A 373 5.49 14.84 -1.72
CA ASN A 373 4.87 16.07 -2.16
C ASN A 373 4.09 16.71 -1.02
N ILE A 374 4.45 17.92 -0.63
CA ILE A 374 3.72 18.71 0.36
C ILE A 374 2.73 19.60 -0.38
N ILE A 375 1.44 19.39 -0.13
CA ILE A 375 0.38 20.22 -0.67
C ILE A 375 0.43 21.66 -0.11
N PRO A 376 0.11 22.67 -0.93
CA PRO A 376 0.05 24.05 -0.49
C PRO A 376 -1.13 24.27 0.45
N LEU A 377 -1.06 25.32 1.28
CA LEU A 377 -2.02 25.59 2.35
C LEU A 377 -3.46 25.78 1.83
N ARG A 378 -3.62 26.34 0.62
CA ARG A 378 -4.92 26.51 -0.04
C ARG A 378 -5.68 25.21 -0.32
N ASP A 379 -4.95 24.10 -0.47
CA ASP A 379 -5.52 22.77 -0.77
C ASP A 379 -5.72 21.93 0.51
N ARG A 380 -5.30 22.45 1.67
CA ARG A 380 -5.50 21.86 3.01
C ARG A 380 -6.10 22.86 3.99
N LYS A 381 -7.28 23.39 3.65
CA LYS A 381 -7.97 24.41 4.46
C LYS A 381 -8.35 23.92 5.86
N GLU A 382 -8.50 22.60 6.05
CA GLU A 382 -8.78 22.00 7.36
C GLU A 382 -7.63 22.25 8.36
N ASP A 383 -6.41 22.40 7.87
CA ASP A 383 -5.22 22.64 8.69
C ASP A 383 -5.11 24.11 9.11
N LEU A 384 -5.73 25.01 8.35
CA LEU A 384 -5.56 26.45 8.51
C LEU A 384 -5.99 26.92 9.90
N GLY A 385 -7.15 26.47 10.38
CA GLY A 385 -7.64 26.84 11.72
C GLY A 385 -6.69 26.38 12.82
N LEU A 386 -6.18 25.15 12.72
CA LEU A 386 -5.26 24.57 13.70
C LEU A 386 -3.92 25.31 13.71
N LEU A 387 -3.39 25.64 12.53
CA LEU A 387 -2.17 26.43 12.38
C LEU A 387 -2.37 27.84 12.93
N ALA A 388 -3.52 28.46 12.66
CA ALA A 388 -3.83 29.79 13.13
C ALA A 388 -3.89 29.86 14.66
N ASP A 389 -4.60 28.92 15.29
CA ASP A 389 -4.71 28.82 16.75
C ASP A 389 -3.34 28.55 17.40
N PHE A 390 -2.54 27.68 16.79
CA PHE A 390 -1.20 27.39 17.27
C PHE A 390 -0.29 28.62 17.25
N PHE A 391 -0.24 29.35 16.14
CA PHE A 391 0.58 30.56 16.03
C PHE A 391 0.05 31.66 16.95
N LEU A 392 -1.27 31.83 17.05
CA LEU A 392 -1.87 32.81 17.96
C LEU A 392 -1.45 32.54 19.41
N LYS A 393 -1.58 31.30 19.87
CA LYS A 393 -1.15 30.90 21.23
C LYS A 393 0.35 31.15 21.44
N LYS A 394 1.18 30.71 20.49
CA LYS A 394 2.64 30.90 20.54
C LYS A 394 3.02 32.37 20.70
N TYR A 395 2.42 33.26 19.91
CA TYR A 395 2.76 34.68 19.92
C TYR A 395 2.12 35.44 21.08
N ASN A 396 0.93 35.05 21.52
CA ASN A 396 0.35 35.56 22.77
C ASN A 396 1.26 35.27 23.97
N GLU A 397 1.77 34.05 24.09
CA GLU A 397 2.74 33.68 25.13
C GLU A 397 4.05 34.47 25.00
N GLN A 398 4.61 34.57 23.79
CA GLN A 398 5.87 35.25 23.52
C GLN A 398 5.82 36.76 23.80
N TYR A 399 4.71 37.42 23.48
CA TYR A 399 4.54 38.87 23.65
C TYR A 399 3.71 39.25 24.89
N HIS A 400 3.35 38.28 25.73
CA HIS A 400 2.51 38.46 26.92
C HIS A 400 1.21 39.22 26.62
N LYS A 401 0.52 38.82 25.55
CA LYS A 401 -0.79 39.35 25.15
C LYS A 401 -1.86 38.27 25.19
N GLU A 402 -3.12 38.70 25.18
CA GLU A 402 -4.29 37.80 25.15
C GLU A 402 -5.18 38.10 23.94
N VAL A 403 -4.56 38.12 22.75
CA VAL A 403 -5.29 38.43 21.50
C VAL A 403 -6.17 37.25 21.10
N VAL A 404 -7.41 37.52 20.68
CA VAL A 404 -8.35 36.52 20.16
C VAL A 404 -8.79 36.89 18.74
N PHE A 405 -9.01 35.88 17.89
CA PHE A 405 -9.55 36.09 16.54
C PHE A 405 -11.01 36.53 16.56
N THR A 406 -11.36 37.47 15.69
CA THR A 406 -12.77 37.73 15.34
C THR A 406 -13.24 36.75 14.27
N THR A 407 -14.56 36.48 14.22
CA THR A 407 -15.15 35.58 13.22
C THR A 407 -14.83 36.02 11.79
N GLU A 408 -14.86 37.33 11.52
CA GLU A 408 -14.55 37.90 10.21
C GLU A 408 -13.12 37.62 9.73
N VAL A 409 -12.17 37.50 10.67
CA VAL A 409 -10.78 37.17 10.36
C VAL A 409 -10.63 35.71 9.95
N LEU A 410 -11.30 34.80 10.67
CA LEU A 410 -11.30 33.38 10.33
C LEU A 410 -11.94 33.13 8.96
N GLU A 411 -13.03 33.81 8.64
CA GLU A 411 -13.65 33.77 7.31
C GLU A 411 -12.69 34.30 6.23
N SER A 412 -12.01 35.41 6.51
CA SER A 412 -11.03 35.99 5.59
C SER A 412 -9.87 35.03 5.33
N PHE A 413 -9.40 34.31 6.34
CA PHE A 413 -8.35 33.31 6.19
C PHE A 413 -8.75 32.16 5.26
N LEU A 414 -10.00 31.67 5.33
CA LEU A 414 -10.50 30.58 4.48
C LEU A 414 -10.68 31.01 3.01
N SER A 415 -10.91 32.31 2.79
CA SER A 415 -11.11 32.90 1.46
C SER A 415 -9.81 33.25 0.73
N TYR A 416 -8.70 33.40 1.47
CA TYR A 416 -7.41 33.80 0.91
C TYR A 416 -6.61 32.59 0.40
N SER A 417 -5.80 32.80 -0.65
CA SER A 417 -5.05 31.73 -1.32
C SER A 417 -3.71 31.39 -0.65
N TRP A 418 -3.19 32.26 0.23
CA TRP A 418 -1.92 32.06 0.94
C TRP A 418 -0.75 31.69 0.02
N PRO A 419 -0.35 32.56 -0.92
CA PRO A 419 0.77 32.29 -1.82
C PRO A 419 2.10 31.99 -1.10
N GLY A 420 2.34 32.57 0.08
CA GLY A 420 3.49 32.25 0.93
C GLY A 420 3.23 31.14 1.96
N ASN A 421 2.13 30.41 1.81
CA ASN A 421 1.75 29.24 2.60
C ASN A 421 1.83 29.48 4.12
N VAL A 422 2.37 28.52 4.88
CA VAL A 422 2.44 28.57 6.35
C VAL A 422 3.33 29.71 6.83
N ARG A 423 4.38 30.07 6.08
CA ARG A 423 5.28 31.19 6.42
C ARG A 423 4.55 32.53 6.37
N GLU A 424 3.71 32.74 5.35
CA GLU A 424 2.88 33.94 5.26
C GLU A 424 1.82 33.99 6.37
N LEU A 425 1.15 32.87 6.64
CA LEU A 425 0.18 32.75 7.74
C LEU A 425 0.83 33.11 9.09
N GLN A 426 1.99 32.52 9.38
CA GLN A 426 2.76 32.80 10.58
C GLN A 426 3.08 34.31 10.70
N ASN A 427 3.61 34.91 9.64
CA ASN A 427 3.96 36.33 9.62
C ASN A 427 2.72 37.25 9.72
N CYS A 428 1.57 36.82 9.21
CA CYS A 428 0.31 37.57 9.31
C CYS A 428 -0.18 37.59 10.76
N ILE A 429 -0.17 36.43 11.42
CA ILE A 429 -0.63 36.28 12.80
C ILE A 429 0.32 37.00 13.76
N GLU A 430 1.63 36.81 13.61
CA GLU A 430 2.64 37.51 14.43
C GLU A 430 2.45 39.03 14.37
N TYR A 431 2.33 39.56 13.15
CA TYR A 431 2.10 40.99 12.94
C TYR A 431 0.82 41.47 13.61
N GLY A 432 -0.29 40.76 13.45
CA GLY A 432 -1.55 41.17 14.05
C GLY A 432 -1.53 41.09 15.57
N VAL A 433 -0.85 40.09 16.17
CA VAL A 433 -0.65 40.04 17.64
C VAL A 433 0.16 41.25 18.12
N ILE A 434 1.24 41.61 17.41
CA ILE A 434 2.08 42.77 17.78
C ILE A 434 1.29 44.08 17.66
N MET A 435 0.54 44.27 16.58
CA MET A 435 -0.18 45.52 16.28
C MET A 435 -1.52 45.66 17.00
N CYS A 436 -2.09 44.57 17.50
CA CYS A 436 -3.33 44.61 18.24
C CYS A 436 -3.17 45.37 19.57
N GLN A 437 -3.99 46.40 19.77
CA GLN A 437 -4.05 47.21 21.00
C GLN A 437 -5.22 46.82 21.91
N ASN A 438 -6.28 46.21 21.36
CA ASN A 438 -7.54 45.94 22.07
C ASN A 438 -7.81 44.45 22.30
N ASN A 439 -6.77 43.60 22.25
CA ASN A 439 -6.87 42.14 22.37
C ASN A 439 -7.84 41.44 21.38
N LEU A 440 -8.33 42.16 20.36
CA LEU A 440 -9.16 41.63 19.28
C LEU A 440 -8.41 41.76 17.97
N PHE A 441 -8.16 40.63 17.32
CA PHE A 441 -7.65 40.60 15.96
C PHE A 441 -8.82 40.83 15.01
N ASP A 442 -8.91 42.05 14.47
CA ASP A 442 -9.93 42.43 13.50
C ASP A 442 -9.43 42.36 12.05
N LYS A 443 -10.36 42.54 11.10
CA LYS A 443 -10.06 42.53 9.66
C LYS A 443 -9.16 43.68 9.22
N THR A 444 -9.04 44.77 9.99
CA THR A 444 -8.19 45.91 9.63
C THR A 444 -6.71 45.59 9.82
N LEU A 445 -6.41 44.67 10.75
CA LEU A 445 -5.06 44.16 11.02
C LEU A 445 -4.63 43.07 10.03
N LEU A 446 -5.54 42.57 9.19
CA LEU A 446 -5.23 41.66 8.08
C LEU A 446 -4.49 42.42 6.97
N ASN A 447 -3.18 42.50 7.10
CA ASN A 447 -2.30 43.05 6.08
C ASN A 447 -2.09 42.07 4.90
N LEU A 448 -3.18 41.54 4.33
CA LEU A 448 -3.18 40.55 3.24
C LEU A 448 -3.02 41.21 1.85
N LYS A 449 -3.37 42.50 1.72
CA LYS A 449 -3.36 43.20 0.42
C LYS A 449 -2.01 43.84 0.06
N ASN A 450 -1.27 44.35 1.04
CA ASN A 450 0.03 44.99 0.77
C ASN A 450 1.21 44.01 0.77
N ARG A 451 0.97 42.72 1.07
CA ARG A 451 2.01 41.66 1.08
C ARG A 451 2.06 40.81 -0.18
N ALA A 452 1.03 40.90 -1.04
CA ALA A 452 0.95 40.17 -2.31
C ALA A 452 1.58 40.93 -3.50
N GLU A 453 2.00 42.19 -3.35
CA GLU A 453 2.58 43.01 -4.43
C GLU A 453 4.10 42.80 -4.58
N GLY A 454 4.55 41.56 -4.39
CA GLY A 454 5.94 41.15 -4.52
C GLY A 454 6.16 40.09 -5.60
N GLU A 455 5.28 39.95 -6.60
CA GLU A 455 5.51 39.19 -7.82
C GLU A 455 4.42 39.56 -8.84
N THR A 456 4.80 40.34 -9.85
CA THR A 456 3.92 40.62 -11.00
C THR A 456 3.77 39.36 -11.84
N LEU A 457 2.64 38.67 -11.69
CA LEU A 457 2.09 37.78 -12.71
C LEU A 457 0.60 38.08 -12.92
N PRO A 458 0.07 37.87 -14.14
CA PRO A 458 -1.18 38.44 -14.60
C PRO A 458 -2.37 37.89 -13.82
N ARG A 459 -3.27 38.79 -13.49
CA ARG A 459 -4.55 38.59 -12.81
C ARG A 459 -5.42 37.60 -13.62
N GLU A 460 -5.38 36.32 -13.29
CA GLU A 460 -6.47 35.42 -13.66
C GLU A 460 -7.69 35.71 -12.77
N ALA A 461 -8.81 35.89 -13.45
CA ALA A 461 -9.98 36.56 -12.94
C ALA A 461 -10.81 35.68 -11.99
N ALA A 462 -11.31 36.33 -10.94
CA ALA A 462 -12.49 35.95 -10.19
C ALA A 462 -13.69 35.65 -11.13
N PRO A 463 -14.66 34.83 -10.69
CA PRO A 463 -15.75 34.37 -11.53
C PRO A 463 -16.55 35.54 -12.13
N GLU A 464 -16.83 35.38 -13.41
CA GLU A 464 -17.44 36.32 -14.35
C GLU A 464 -18.59 37.14 -13.76
N LYS A 465 -18.39 38.46 -13.68
CA LYS A 465 -19.47 39.44 -13.83
C LYS A 465 -19.39 39.99 -15.24
N ASN A 466 -20.14 39.39 -16.18
CA ASN A 466 -20.55 39.94 -17.48
C ASN A 466 -19.70 41.11 -18.03
N THR A 467 -18.41 40.89 -18.27
CA THR A 467 -17.59 41.81 -19.05
C THR A 467 -17.79 41.48 -20.51
N ILE A 468 -18.53 42.33 -21.21
CA ILE A 468 -18.75 42.20 -22.64
C ILE A 468 -17.46 42.61 -23.34
N SER A 469 -16.86 41.68 -24.08
CA SER A 469 -15.77 41.99 -25.01
C SER A 469 -16.32 42.83 -26.16
N PHE A 470 -15.65 43.95 -26.46
CA PHE A 470 -16.00 44.87 -27.54
C PHE A 470 -15.15 44.64 -28.81
N ASP A 471 -14.50 43.48 -28.95
CA ASP A 471 -13.71 43.16 -30.13
C ASP A 471 -14.59 43.09 -31.39
N GLY A 472 -14.22 43.88 -32.41
CA GLY A 472 -14.91 43.92 -33.71
C GLY A 472 -16.07 44.92 -33.82
N TYR A 473 -16.37 45.68 -32.76
CA TYR A 473 -17.42 46.72 -32.81
C TYR A 473 -16.84 48.09 -33.14
N THR A 474 -17.55 48.86 -33.97
CA THR A 474 -17.25 50.29 -34.09
C THR A 474 -17.59 51.02 -32.78
N LEU A 475 -16.90 52.13 -32.49
CA LEU A 475 -17.16 52.95 -31.28
C LEU A 475 -18.64 53.27 -31.06
N ARG A 476 -19.38 53.47 -32.15
CA ARG A 476 -20.82 53.73 -32.10
C ARG A 476 -21.62 52.51 -31.63
N GLN A 477 -21.28 51.32 -32.12
CA GLN A 477 -21.95 50.07 -31.73
C GLN A 477 -21.61 49.65 -30.30
N ALA A 478 -20.38 49.89 -29.86
CA ALA A 478 -19.97 49.65 -28.47
C ALA A 478 -20.74 50.55 -27.50
N ALA A 479 -20.88 51.84 -27.83
CA ALA A 479 -21.67 52.79 -27.05
C ALA A 479 -23.16 52.39 -26.97
N ASP A 480 -23.77 52.04 -28.12
CA ASP A 480 -25.17 51.62 -28.17
C ASP A 480 -25.43 50.35 -27.34
N MET A 481 -24.48 49.40 -27.33
CA MET A 481 -24.59 48.17 -26.55
C MET A 481 -24.46 48.42 -25.04
N ALA A 482 -23.49 49.26 -24.64
CA ALA A 482 -23.31 49.65 -23.24
C ALA A 482 -24.54 50.41 -22.70
N GLU A 483 -25.07 51.35 -23.47
CA GLU A 483 -26.29 52.09 -23.13
C GLU A 483 -27.50 51.16 -23.00
N LYS A 484 -27.64 50.17 -23.91
CA LYS A 484 -28.73 49.19 -23.86
C LYS A 484 -28.71 48.39 -22.56
N ILE A 485 -27.53 47.97 -22.11
CA ILE A 485 -27.35 47.18 -20.88
C ILE A 485 -27.61 48.04 -19.66
N ALA A 486 -27.10 49.27 -19.64
CA ALA A 486 -27.34 50.21 -18.55
C ALA A 486 -28.85 50.45 -18.36
N ILE A 487 -29.60 50.66 -19.47
CA ILE A 487 -31.06 50.84 -19.44
C ILE A 487 -31.77 49.58 -18.93
N GLN A 488 -31.36 48.39 -19.36
CA GLN A 488 -31.96 47.13 -18.92
C GLN A 488 -31.68 46.80 -17.44
N ASP A 489 -30.46 47.07 -16.96
CA ASP A 489 -30.08 46.84 -15.57
C ASP A 489 -30.79 47.82 -14.63
N ALA A 490 -30.89 49.10 -15.02
CA ALA A 490 -31.67 50.09 -14.27
C ALA A 490 -33.18 49.75 -14.23
N LEU A 491 -33.76 49.22 -15.31
CA LEU A 491 -35.14 48.73 -15.33
C LEU A 491 -35.32 47.51 -14.41
N LYS A 492 -34.39 46.56 -14.41
CA LYS A 492 -34.45 45.40 -13.49
C LYS A 492 -34.33 45.82 -12.03
N LYS A 493 -33.38 46.69 -11.69
CA LYS A 493 -33.19 47.20 -10.32
C LYS A 493 -34.34 48.05 -9.81
N SER A 494 -35.13 48.64 -10.70
CA SER A 494 -36.30 49.44 -10.37
C SER A 494 -37.64 48.71 -10.52
N ASN A 495 -37.64 47.37 -10.67
CA ASN A 495 -38.84 46.55 -10.93
C ASN A 495 -39.69 47.10 -12.09
N TYR A 496 -39.04 47.46 -13.20
CA TYR A 496 -39.65 47.99 -14.42
C TYR A 496 -40.41 49.32 -14.26
N ASN A 497 -40.19 50.04 -13.15
CA ASN A 497 -40.72 51.39 -12.97
C ASN A 497 -39.88 52.42 -13.74
N LYS A 498 -40.40 52.84 -14.90
CA LYS A 498 -39.70 53.74 -15.84
C LYS A 498 -39.26 55.07 -15.20
N THR A 499 -40.05 55.63 -14.27
CA THR A 499 -39.68 56.91 -13.63
C THR A 499 -38.48 56.75 -12.70
N LYS A 500 -38.46 55.67 -11.90
CA LYS A 500 -37.30 55.36 -11.03
C LYS A 500 -36.07 54.92 -11.83
N ALA A 501 -36.25 54.23 -12.96
CA ALA A 501 -35.15 53.88 -13.85
C ALA A 501 -34.49 55.12 -14.47
N MET A 502 -35.27 56.15 -14.82
CA MET A 502 -34.75 57.42 -15.35
C MET A 502 -33.96 58.21 -14.30
N GLU A 503 -34.40 58.19 -13.04
CA GLU A 503 -33.66 58.79 -11.92
C GLU A 503 -32.35 58.05 -11.64
N LEU A 504 -32.36 56.71 -11.65
CA LEU A 504 -31.15 55.89 -11.44
C LEU A 504 -30.08 56.08 -12.53
N LEU A 505 -30.51 56.38 -13.75
CA LEU A 505 -29.63 56.63 -14.89
C LEU A 505 -29.28 58.11 -15.07
N ASP A 506 -29.87 59.00 -14.28
CA ASP A 506 -29.74 60.45 -14.37
C ASP A 506 -30.00 61.00 -15.80
N VAL A 507 -31.11 60.58 -16.41
CA VAL A 507 -31.49 61.00 -17.78
C VAL A 507 -32.89 61.58 -17.85
N SER A 508 -33.05 62.63 -18.66
CA SER A 508 -34.36 63.23 -18.91
C SER A 508 -35.34 62.26 -19.57
N ARG A 509 -36.65 62.43 -19.32
CA ARG A 509 -37.72 61.66 -19.98
C ARG A 509 -37.58 61.61 -21.49
N ARG A 510 -37.25 62.74 -22.12
CA ARG A 510 -37.11 62.83 -23.58
C ARG A 510 -35.91 62.00 -24.08
N THR A 511 -34.80 62.02 -23.37
CA THR A 511 -33.59 61.24 -23.70
C THR A 511 -33.82 59.74 -23.54
N PHE A 512 -34.48 59.33 -22.46
CA PHE A 512 -34.76 57.93 -22.15
C PHE A 512 -35.65 57.26 -23.22
N TYR A 513 -36.79 57.88 -23.56
CA TYR A 513 -37.68 57.34 -24.59
C TYR A 513 -37.07 57.38 -26.00
N ARG A 514 -36.22 58.37 -26.30
CA ARG A 514 -35.47 58.41 -27.57
C ARG A 514 -34.51 57.22 -27.66
N LYS A 515 -33.71 56.96 -26.63
CA LYS A 515 -32.76 55.84 -26.59
C LYS A 515 -33.44 54.48 -26.66
N ILE A 516 -34.60 54.30 -26.02
CA ILE A 516 -35.39 53.06 -26.13
C ILE A 516 -35.85 52.78 -27.57
N ARG A 517 -36.28 53.83 -28.29
CA ARG A 517 -36.70 53.71 -29.70
C ARG A 517 -35.51 53.46 -30.63
N GLU A 518 -34.42 54.18 -30.44
CA GLU A 518 -33.19 54.03 -31.24
C GLU A 518 -32.56 52.63 -31.05
N LEU A 519 -32.62 52.09 -29.83
CA LEU A 519 -32.04 50.77 -29.48
C LEU A 519 -33.03 49.60 -29.64
N ASN A 520 -34.25 49.84 -30.18
CA ASN A 520 -35.33 48.87 -30.37
C ASN A 520 -35.60 47.99 -29.13
N LEU A 521 -35.60 48.59 -27.95
CA LEU A 521 -35.87 47.91 -26.70
C LEU A 521 -37.39 47.73 -26.53
N LYS A 522 -37.87 46.48 -26.52
CA LYS A 522 -39.25 46.16 -26.10
C LYS A 522 -39.32 46.29 -24.58
N LEU A 523 -40.13 47.24 -24.12
CA LEU A 523 -40.38 47.50 -22.69
C LEU A 523 -41.47 46.61 -22.12
#